data_AF-A0A1Q3D1W8-F1
#
_entry.id   AF-A0A1Q3D1W8-F1
#
_cell.length_a   1.000
_cell.length_b   1.000
_cell.length_c   1.000
_cell.angle_alpha   90.00
_cell.angle_beta   90.00
_cell.angle_gamma   90.00
#
_symmetry.space_group_name_H-M   'P 1'
#
loop_
_entity.id
_entity.type
_entity.pdbx_description
1 polymer ?
#
loop_
_entity_poly.entity_id
_entity_poly.type
_entity_poly.pdbx_seq_one_letter_code
_entity_poly.pdbx_strand_id
1 'polypeptide(L)'
;MTFLVVDTPSPYNAIIGHPCLNLLEAIVSTRHLVMKFPMRFGVGEVRGDQQVARQCYKTVVMDNGKEKFLSITNVELRGDVEPERPQPVEEVLQVPLEEGNEEKIIQVGSQLGGWRKGNL
;
A
#
# COMPACT_ATOMS: atom_id res chain seq x y z
N MET A 1 -4.34 -7.61 20.44
CA MET A 1 -4.66 -7.61 19.00
C MET A 1 -5.96 -8.38 18.81
N THR A 2 -6.93 -7.82 18.09
CA THR A 2 -8.24 -8.41 17.83
C THR A 2 -8.38 -8.69 16.34
N PHE A 3 -9.02 -9.80 15.98
CA PHE A 3 -9.25 -10.20 14.59
C PHE A 3 -10.74 -10.46 14.37
N LEU A 4 -11.24 -10.05 13.21
CA LEU A 4 -12.55 -10.46 12.73
C LEU A 4 -12.38 -11.79 11.97
N VAL A 5 -13.11 -12.82 12.37
CA VAL A 5 -13.16 -14.09 11.66
C VAL A 5 -14.40 -14.08 10.78
N VAL A 6 -14.20 -14.25 9.48
CA VAL A 6 -15.27 -14.29 8.48
C VAL A 6 -15.26 -15.67 7.84
N ASP A 7 -16.36 -16.40 7.96
CA ASP A 7 -16.55 -17.68 7.27
C ASP A 7 -17.12 -17.41 5.87
N THR A 8 -16.22 -17.12 4.93
CA THR A 8 -16.58 -16.86 3.53
C THR A 8 -15.53 -17.49 2.61
N PRO A 9 -15.94 -18.06 1.45
CA PRO A 9 -14.98 -18.45 0.43
C PRO A 9 -14.16 -17.22 0.03
N SER A 10 -12.86 -17.23 0.32
CA SER A 10 -11.92 -16.15 0.06
C SER A 10 -10.62 -16.74 -0.50
N PRO A 11 -9.94 -16.07 -1.46
CA PRO A 11 -8.60 -16.48 -1.90
C PRO A 11 -7.54 -16.15 -0.84
N TYR A 12 -7.90 -15.40 0.21
CA TYR A 12 -7.00 -14.99 1.29
C TYR A 12 -7.37 -15.67 2.60
N ASN A 13 -6.38 -16.25 3.27
CA ASN A 13 -6.51 -16.84 4.60
C ASN A 13 -6.58 -15.77 5.71
N ALA A 14 -5.97 -14.60 5.49
CA ALA A 14 -5.99 -13.47 6.41
C ALA A 14 -5.72 -12.17 5.65
N ILE A 15 -6.36 -11.08 6.08
CA ILE A 15 -6.11 -9.74 5.57
C ILE A 15 -5.53 -8.92 6.72
N ILE A 16 -4.29 -8.47 6.55
CA ILE A 16 -3.55 -7.73 7.56
C ILE A 16 -3.50 -6.26 7.15
N GLY A 17 -4.21 -5.40 7.89
CA GLY A 17 -4.19 -3.96 7.64
C GLY A 17 -2.94 -3.26 8.15
N HIS A 18 -2.75 -2.00 7.73
CA HIS A 18 -1.64 -1.15 8.15
C HIS A 18 -1.47 -1.03 9.68
N PRO A 19 -2.52 -0.89 10.51
CA PRO A 19 -2.34 -0.80 11.96
C PRO A 19 -1.63 -2.03 12.55
N CYS A 20 -1.92 -3.22 12.03
CA CYS A 20 -1.24 -4.44 12.43
C CYS A 20 0.22 -4.45 11.96
N LEU A 21 0.47 -4.14 10.68
CA LEU A 21 1.84 -4.12 10.15
C LEU A 21 2.73 -3.15 10.94
N ASN A 22 2.19 -1.97 11.30
CA ASN A 22 2.91 -0.99 12.10
C ASN A 22 3.18 -1.51 13.52
N LEU A 23 2.20 -2.15 14.15
CA LEU A 23 2.37 -2.76 15.47
C LEU A 23 3.42 -3.88 15.47
N LEU A 24 3.49 -4.64 14.38
CA LEU A 24 4.47 -5.69 14.18
C LEU A 24 5.84 -5.17 13.73
N GLU A 25 6.00 -3.86 13.47
CA GLU A 25 7.18 -3.28 12.82
C GLU A 25 7.55 -4.06 11.54
N ALA A 26 6.51 -4.48 10.81
CA ALA A 26 6.66 -5.40 9.70
C ALA A 26 7.10 -4.69 8.41
N ILE A 27 8.04 -5.31 7.70
CA ILE A 27 8.50 -4.88 6.38
C ILE A 27 7.97 -5.87 5.34
N VAL A 28 7.16 -5.37 4.41
CA VAL A 28 6.56 -6.19 3.34
C VAL A 28 7.23 -5.90 2.00
N SER A 29 7.69 -6.94 1.33
CA SER A 29 8.19 -6.89 -0.05
C SER A 29 7.18 -7.56 -0.98
N THR A 30 6.43 -6.77 -1.73
CA THR A 30 5.46 -7.26 -2.73
C THR A 30 6.13 -8.06 -3.83
N ARG A 31 7.30 -7.61 -4.32
CA ARG A 31 8.07 -8.29 -5.38
C ARG A 31 8.47 -9.72 -5.00
N HIS A 32 8.87 -9.92 -3.75
CA HIS A 32 9.33 -11.21 -3.25
C HIS A 32 8.24 -11.99 -2.52
N LEU A 33 7.05 -11.37 -2.31
CA LEU A 33 5.97 -11.89 -1.49
C LEU A 33 6.46 -12.30 -0.10
N VAL A 34 7.27 -11.44 0.53
CA VAL A 34 7.84 -11.71 1.85
C VAL A 34 7.45 -10.61 2.81
N MET A 35 7.00 -10.98 4.01
CA MET A 35 6.85 -10.09 5.15
C MET A 35 7.84 -10.47 6.23
N LYS A 36 8.61 -9.51 6.73
CA LYS A 36 9.53 -9.67 7.85
C LYS A 36 9.09 -8.85 9.04
N PHE A 37 9.33 -9.33 10.25
CA PHE A 37 9.03 -8.60 11.49
C PHE A 37 10.02 -8.99 12.60
N PRO A 38 10.35 -8.11 13.55
CA PRO A 38 11.19 -8.44 14.69
C PRO A 38 10.53 -9.50 15.59
N MET A 39 11.36 -10.42 16.10
CA MET A 39 11.03 -11.39 17.13
C MET A 39 12.10 -11.35 18.23
N ARG A 40 11.77 -11.85 19.43
CA ARG A 40 12.70 -11.87 20.60
C ARG A 40 14.07 -12.47 20.29
N PHE A 41 14.13 -13.41 19.34
CA PHE A 41 15.35 -14.13 18.97
C PHE A 41 15.67 -14.03 17.47
N GLY A 42 15.35 -12.91 16.83
CA GLY A 42 15.71 -12.65 15.43
C GLY A 42 14.59 -12.01 14.62
N VAL A 43 14.48 -12.41 13.35
CA VAL A 43 13.49 -11.87 12.41
C VAL A 43 12.56 -12.99 12.01
N GLY A 44 11.26 -12.80 12.23
CA GLY A 44 10.21 -13.62 11.66
C GLY A 44 10.03 -13.33 10.19
N GLU A 45 9.79 -14.37 9.39
CA GLU A 45 9.56 -14.25 7.96
C GLU A 45 8.34 -15.06 7.54
N VAL A 46 7.40 -14.40 6.86
CA VAL A 46 6.25 -15.03 6.19
C VAL A 46 6.48 -14.92 4.70
N ARG A 47 6.49 -16.05 3.99
CA ARG A 47 6.65 -16.12 2.54
C ARG A 47 5.34 -16.53 1.88
N GLY A 48 4.94 -15.80 0.86
CA GLY A 48 3.92 -16.22 -0.08
C GLY A 48 4.50 -17.14 -1.15
N ASP A 49 3.62 -17.95 -1.76
CA ASP A 49 3.97 -18.78 -2.91
C ASP A 49 3.94 -17.94 -4.19
N GLN A 50 5.11 -17.70 -4.77
CA GLN A 50 5.25 -16.90 -5.98
C GLN A 50 4.68 -17.57 -7.22
N GLN A 51 4.65 -18.91 -7.28
CA GLN A 51 4.04 -19.61 -8.42
C GLN A 51 2.52 -19.46 -8.38
N VAL A 52 1.91 -19.71 -7.23
CA VAL A 52 0.46 -19.57 -7.04
C VAL A 52 0.02 -18.13 -7.29
N ALA A 53 0.75 -17.15 -6.73
CA ALA A 53 0.44 -15.73 -6.96
C ALA A 53 0.49 -15.34 -8.45
N ARG A 54 1.50 -15.83 -9.19
CA ARG A 54 1.60 -15.60 -10.64
C ARG A 54 0.49 -16.28 -11.43
N GLN A 55 0.09 -17.50 -11.02
CA GLN A 55 -1.03 -18.20 -11.63
C GLN A 55 -2.34 -17.46 -11.39
N CYS A 56 -2.63 -17.04 -10.15
CA CYS A 56 -3.81 -16.25 -9.82
C CYS A 56 -3.86 -14.96 -10.65
N TYR A 57 -2.75 -14.22 -10.75
CA TYR A 57 -2.70 -13.01 -11.57
C TYR A 57 -3.00 -13.30 -13.05
N LYS A 58 -2.39 -14.34 -13.62
CA LYS A 58 -2.67 -14.76 -15.00
C LYS A 58 -4.13 -15.13 -15.20
N THR A 59 -4.73 -15.92 -14.29
CA THR A 59 -6.13 -16.31 -14.39
C THR A 59 -7.05 -15.09 -14.34
N VAL A 60 -6.81 -14.14 -13.42
CA VAL A 60 -7.64 -12.93 -13.30
C VAL A 60 -7.49 -12.00 -14.51
N VAL A 61 -6.27 -11.85 -15.05
CA VAL A 61 -5.99 -10.93 -16.17
C VAL A 61 -6.33 -11.53 -17.53
N MET A 62 -6.29 -12.86 -17.68
CA MET A 62 -6.58 -13.55 -18.95
C MET A 62 -8.03 -14.03 -19.06
N ASP A 63 -8.74 -14.24 -17.95
CA ASP A 63 -10.12 -14.72 -17.93
C ASP A 63 -11.09 -13.52 -17.83
N ASN A 64 -11.22 -12.78 -18.93
CA ASN A 64 -12.11 -11.62 -19.10
C ASN A 64 -13.61 -12.02 -19.08
N GLY A 65 -14.15 -12.63 -18.01
CA GLY A 65 -15.58 -12.95 -18.05
C GLY A 65 -16.29 -13.56 -16.85
N LYS A 66 -15.63 -13.85 -15.72
CA LYS A 66 -16.36 -14.31 -14.53
C LYS A 66 -15.82 -13.63 -13.30
N GLU A 67 -16.30 -12.41 -13.11
CA GLU A 67 -16.25 -11.65 -11.88
C GLU A 67 -16.80 -12.51 -10.72
N LYS A 68 -15.96 -13.34 -10.13
CA LYS A 68 -16.15 -13.84 -8.77
C LYS A 68 -15.53 -12.79 -7.86
N PHE A 69 -16.11 -11.60 -7.87
CA PHE A 69 -15.88 -10.64 -6.80
C PHE A 69 -16.40 -11.33 -5.55
N LEU A 70 -15.50 -11.89 -4.75
CA LEU A 70 -15.84 -12.31 -3.40
C LEU A 70 -15.96 -11.01 -2.62
N SER A 71 -17.09 -10.33 -2.83
CA SER A 71 -17.47 -9.15 -2.09
C SER A 71 -17.40 -9.56 -0.63
N ILE A 72 -16.48 -8.95 0.10
CA ILE A 72 -16.48 -9.05 1.56
C ILE A 72 -17.67 -8.18 1.98
N THR A 73 -18.88 -8.73 1.91
CA THR A 73 -20.14 -8.03 2.19
C THR A 73 -20.28 -7.61 3.66
N ASN A 74 -19.38 -8.09 4.52
CA ASN A 74 -19.50 -7.99 5.98
C ASN A 74 -18.41 -7.12 6.62
N VAL A 75 -17.64 -6.37 5.83
CA VAL A 75 -16.93 -5.21 6.38
C VAL A 75 -17.81 -4.01 6.08
N GLU A 76 -18.33 -3.39 7.13
CA GLU A 76 -18.88 -2.05 7.05
C GLU A 76 -17.71 -1.12 6.71
N LEU A 77 -17.32 -1.13 5.43
CA LEU A 77 -16.55 -0.07 4.82
C LEU A 77 -17.40 1.15 5.12
N ARG A 78 -16.93 2.02 6.02
CA ARG A 78 -17.48 3.38 6.16
C ARG A 78 -17.83 3.82 4.75
N GLY A 79 -19.14 4.02 4.51
CA GLY A 79 -19.72 4.01 3.18
C GLY A 79 -19.01 4.93 2.21
N ASP A 80 -19.29 4.75 0.91
CA ASP A 80 -18.73 5.44 -0.26
C ASP A 80 -18.65 6.98 -0.14
N VAL A 81 -17.84 7.45 0.81
CA VAL A 81 -17.23 8.76 0.79
C VAL A 81 -16.05 8.52 -0.11
N GLU A 82 -16.23 8.85 -1.40
CA GLU A 82 -15.12 9.25 -2.25
C GLU A 82 -14.16 10.02 -1.34
N PRO A 83 -12.94 9.52 -1.08
CA PRO A 83 -12.02 10.23 -0.21
C PRO A 83 -11.78 11.56 -0.91
N GLU A 84 -12.43 12.62 -0.42
CA GLU A 84 -12.09 13.97 -0.83
C GLU A 84 -10.59 14.05 -0.60
N ARG A 85 -9.84 14.12 -1.70
CA ARG A 85 -8.40 14.31 -1.62
C ARG A 85 -8.24 15.58 -0.79
N PRO A 86 -7.58 15.52 0.39
CA PRO A 86 -7.36 16.70 1.17
C PRO A 86 -6.68 17.71 0.25
N GLN A 87 -7.35 18.82 -0.03
CA GLN A 87 -6.68 19.88 -0.76
C GLN A 87 -5.54 20.40 0.13
N PRO A 88 -4.40 20.79 -0.47
CA PRO A 88 -3.34 21.42 0.30
C PRO A 88 -3.92 22.56 1.12
N VAL A 89 -3.74 22.49 2.46
CA VAL A 89 -4.16 23.58 3.38
C VAL A 89 -3.28 24.82 3.17
N GLU A 90 -2.11 24.62 2.56
CA GLU A 90 -1.08 25.63 2.35
C GLU A 90 -0.85 25.86 0.86
N GLU A 91 -0.41 27.08 0.53
CA GLU A 91 0.03 27.43 -0.83
C GLU A 91 1.18 26.52 -1.25
N VAL A 92 1.16 26.08 -2.50
CA VAL A 92 2.10 25.09 -3.03
C VAL A 92 3.04 25.77 -4.02
N LEU A 93 4.34 25.59 -3.83
CA LEU A 93 5.39 26.04 -4.74
C LEU A 93 5.68 24.97 -5.79
N GLN A 94 5.87 25.43 -7.02
CA GLN A 94 6.34 24.61 -8.13
C GLN A 94 7.87 24.61 -8.16
N VAL A 95 8.47 23.44 -8.01
CA VAL A 95 9.93 23.28 -8.00
C VAL A 95 10.34 22.34 -9.13
N PRO A 96 11.28 22.74 -10.01
CA PRO A 96 11.82 21.85 -11.03
C PRO A 96 12.63 20.74 -10.37
N LEU A 97 12.37 19.50 -10.78
CA LEU A 97 13.07 18.31 -10.29
C LEU A 97 14.55 18.29 -10.69
N GLU A 98 14.84 18.82 -11.88
CA GLU A 98 16.17 18.88 -12.48
C GLU A 98 16.48 20.34 -12.83
N GLU A 99 17.70 20.78 -12.50
CA GLU A 99 18.15 22.13 -12.78
C GLU A 99 18.22 22.36 -14.30
N GLY A 100 17.39 23.27 -14.81
CA GLY A 100 17.26 23.57 -16.24
C GLY A 100 16.18 22.79 -17.00
N ASN A 101 15.39 21.94 -16.32
CA ASN A 101 14.26 21.23 -16.95
C ASN A 101 12.91 21.70 -16.38
N GLU A 102 12.26 22.63 -17.09
CA GLU A 102 10.96 23.19 -16.72
C GLU A 102 9.78 22.24 -16.98
N GLU A 103 9.99 21.11 -17.67
CA GLU A 103 8.92 20.14 -17.96
C GLU A 103 8.65 19.20 -16.78
N LYS A 104 9.61 19.05 -15.86
CA LYS A 104 9.50 18.14 -14.70
C LYS A 104 9.32 18.94 -13.42
N ILE A 105 8.09 19.34 -13.13
CA ILE A 105 7.73 20.14 -11.95
C ILE A 105 7.12 19.25 -10.87
N ILE A 106 7.53 19.46 -9.62
CA ILE A 106 6.83 18.95 -8.43
C ILE A 106 6.22 20.09 -7.63
N GLN A 107 5.18 19.73 -6.89
CA GLN A 107 4.41 20.60 -6.02
C GLN A 107 4.83 20.37 -4.56
N VAL A 108 5.35 21.41 -3.91
CA VAL A 108 5.88 21.35 -2.53
C VAL A 108 5.18 22.40 -1.69
N GLY A 109 4.81 22.10 -0.44
CA GLY A 109 4.22 23.09 0.46
C GLY A 109 5.15 24.30 0.65
N SER A 110 4.59 25.51 0.58
CA SER A 110 5.34 26.78 0.68
C SER A 110 6.21 26.89 1.94
N GLN A 111 5.78 26.29 3.05
CA GLN A 111 6.54 26.27 4.31
C GLN A 111 7.77 25.35 4.28
N LEU A 112 7.86 24.44 3.31
CA LEU A 112 8.99 23.53 3.13
C LEU A 112 10.12 24.13 2.27
N GLY A 113 9.90 25.31 1.65
CA GLY A 113 10.82 25.97 0.70
C GLY A 113 12.18 26.41 1.27
N GLY A 114 12.48 26.13 2.54
CA GLY A 114 13.73 26.50 3.21
C GLY A 114 14.90 25.52 3.02
N TRP A 115 14.68 24.32 2.47
CA TRP A 115 15.76 23.34 2.29
C TRP A 115 16.50 23.53 0.97
N ARG A 116 17.33 24.58 0.91
CA ARG A 116 18.38 24.66 -0.11
C ARG A 116 19.41 23.57 0.17
N LYS A 117 19.70 22.76 -0.86
CA LYS A 117 20.74 21.72 -0.91
C LYS A 117 21.93 22.07 -0.02
N GLY A 118 22.21 21.21 0.96
CA GLY A 118 23.54 21.15 1.54
C GLY A 118 24.51 20.83 0.42
N ASN A 119 25.50 21.72 0.21
CA ASN A 119 26.65 21.43 -0.62
C ASN A 119 27.42 20.28 0.06
N LEU A 120 27.54 19.15 -0.63
CA LEU A 120 28.54 18.13 -0.32
C LEU A 120 29.84 18.52 -1.03
#